data_AF-A0A2J4R3N9-F1
#
_entry.id   AF-A0A2J4R3N9-F1
#
_cell.length_a   1.000
_cell.length_b   1.000
_cell.length_c   1.000
_cell.angle_alpha   90.00
_cell.angle_beta   90.00
_cell.angle_gamma   90.00
#
_symmetry.space_group_name_H-M   'P 1'
#
loop_
_entity.id
_entity.type
_entity.pdbx_description
1 polymer ?
#
loop_
_entity_poly.entity_id
_entity_poly.type
_entity_poly.pdbx_seq_one_letter_code
_entity_poly.pdbx_strand_id
1 'polypeptide(L)'
;MKSILTALGLLIASSACAAPQLIAHRGGTGDAPENTLPAIKLALENKAEAIWITVQLSQDGVPVLYRPNDLSALTDHMGKISSFSAAELTRMDAG
;
A
#
# COMPACT_ATOMS: atom_id res chain seq x y z
N MET A 1 -11.00 43.12 -51.28
CA MET A 1 -9.69 42.95 -50.63
C MET A 1 -9.96 42.76 -49.15
N LYS A 2 -9.85 41.51 -48.65
CA LYS A 2 -8.97 41.08 -47.52
C LYS A 2 -9.13 42.00 -46.28
N SER A 3 -9.63 41.56 -45.12
CA SER A 3 -9.35 40.28 -44.47
C SER A 3 -10.26 40.11 -43.25
N ILE A 4 -10.87 38.92 -43.17
CA ILE A 4 -11.47 38.33 -41.97
C ILE A 4 -10.36 38.16 -40.92
N LEU A 5 -10.54 38.73 -39.73
CA LEU A 5 -9.65 38.48 -38.60
C LEU A 5 -10.39 37.61 -37.59
N THR A 6 -10.33 36.30 -37.83
CA THR A 6 -10.76 35.25 -36.91
C THR A 6 -9.77 35.24 -35.74
N ALA A 7 -10.14 35.84 -34.60
CA ALA A 7 -9.42 35.62 -33.35
C ALA A 7 -9.91 34.31 -32.73
N LEU A 8 -9.39 33.19 -33.25
CA LEU A 8 -9.48 31.87 -32.62
C LEU A 8 -8.56 31.89 -31.40
N GLY A 9 -9.07 32.42 -30.28
CA GLY A 9 -8.40 32.38 -28.99
C GLY A 9 -8.24 30.94 -28.54
N LEU A 10 -7.01 30.47 -28.58
CA LEU A 10 -6.55 29.14 -28.24
C LEU A 10 -7.09 28.72 -26.85
N LEU A 11 -8.09 27.85 -26.82
CA LEU A 11 -8.40 27.03 -25.65
C LEU A 11 -7.19 26.14 -25.41
N ILE A 12 -6.27 26.61 -24.57
CA ILE A 12 -5.28 25.74 -23.94
C ILE A 12 -6.12 24.83 -23.05
N ALA A 13 -6.52 23.67 -23.59
CA ALA A 13 -6.91 22.55 -22.76
C ALA A 13 -5.66 22.18 -21.97
N SER A 14 -5.51 22.79 -20.79
CA SER A 14 -4.59 22.30 -19.77
C SER A 14 -5.06 20.88 -19.48
N SER A 15 -4.45 19.89 -20.12
CA SER A 15 -4.54 18.53 -19.63
C SER A 15 -4.08 18.61 -18.18
N ALA A 16 -5.02 18.46 -17.25
CA ALA A 16 -4.71 18.30 -15.85
C ALA A 16 -3.91 16.99 -15.75
N CYS A 17 -2.59 17.10 -15.83
CA CYS A 17 -1.73 16.00 -15.45
C CYS A 17 -1.89 15.90 -13.94
N ALA A 18 -2.68 14.94 -13.48
CA ALA A 18 -2.81 14.67 -12.06
C ALA A 18 -1.40 14.44 -11.49
N ALA A 19 -1.09 15.04 -10.34
CA ALA A 19 0.16 14.77 -9.66
C ALA A 19 0.28 13.26 -9.39
N PRO A 20 1.50 12.68 -9.45
CA PRO A 20 1.68 11.27 -9.12
C PRO A 20 1.24 11.03 -7.67
N GLN A 21 0.43 9.97 -7.46
CA GLN A 21 0.02 9.60 -6.12
C GLN A 21 1.17 8.95 -5.36
N LEU A 22 1.37 9.35 -4.10
CA LEU A 22 2.31 8.71 -3.19
C LEU A 22 1.68 7.49 -2.52
N ILE A 23 2.12 6.29 -2.91
CA ILE A 23 1.61 5.02 -2.39
C ILE A 23 2.68 4.35 -1.53
N ALA A 24 2.38 4.12 -0.24
CA ALA A 24 3.27 3.42 0.68
C ALA A 24 3.23 1.91 0.41
N HIS A 25 4.28 1.40 -0.24
CA HIS A 25 4.41 -0.02 -0.57
C HIS A 25 4.58 -0.87 0.70
N ARG A 26 3.68 -1.86 0.87
CA ARG A 26 3.55 -2.76 2.02
C ARG A 26 3.45 -2.02 3.37
N GLY A 27 2.75 -0.90 3.38
CA GLY A 27 2.66 -0.05 4.57
C GLY A 27 3.87 0.86 4.80
N GLY A 28 4.91 0.82 3.96
CA GLY A 28 6.13 1.61 4.16
C GLY A 28 7.32 0.78 4.65
N THR A 29 7.62 -0.34 3.97
CA THR A 29 8.70 -1.30 4.34
C THR A 29 10.07 -0.68 4.61
N GLY A 30 10.37 0.48 4.03
CA GLY A 30 11.64 1.16 4.24
C GLY A 30 11.78 1.78 5.64
N ASP A 31 10.65 2.10 6.28
CA ASP A 31 10.62 2.89 7.51
C ASP A 31 10.25 2.06 8.75
N ALA A 32 9.54 0.93 8.57
CA ALA A 32 9.06 0.06 9.64
C ALA A 32 8.73 -1.36 9.11
N PRO A 33 8.53 -2.37 10.00
CA PRO A 33 8.19 -3.73 9.58
C PRO A 33 6.97 -3.77 8.66
N GLU A 34 7.14 -4.39 7.49
CA GLU A 34 6.12 -4.34 6.44
C GLU A 34 4.79 -4.95 6.87
N ASN A 35 3.68 -4.45 6.31
CA ASN A 35 2.32 -4.94 6.56
C ASN A 35 1.88 -4.86 8.04
N THR A 36 2.54 -4.05 8.87
CA THR A 36 2.17 -3.84 10.28
C THR A 36 1.47 -2.51 10.51
N LEU A 37 0.71 -2.39 11.61
CA LEU A 37 0.08 -1.12 12.00
C LEU A 37 1.10 0.01 12.24
N PRO A 38 2.28 -0.22 12.87
CA PRO A 38 3.33 0.79 12.96
C PRO A 38 3.77 1.34 11.60
N ALA A 39 4.00 0.48 10.60
CA ALA A 39 4.37 0.94 9.26
C ALA A 39 3.27 1.79 8.63
N ILE A 40 2.03 1.31 8.66
CA ILE A 40 0.87 2.06 8.13
C ILE A 40 0.73 3.41 8.81
N LYS A 41 0.87 3.48 10.14
CA LYS A 41 0.79 4.72 10.90
C LYS A 41 1.90 5.69 10.46
N LEU A 42 3.14 5.24 10.36
CA LEU A 42 4.27 6.07 9.96
C LEU A 42 4.13 6.56 8.51
N ALA A 43 3.64 5.72 7.59
CA ALA A 43 3.34 6.13 6.23
C ALA A 43 2.30 7.25 6.15
N LEU A 44 1.24 7.18 6.98
CA LEU A 44 0.23 8.23 7.06
C LEU A 44 0.78 9.53 7.68
N GLU A 45 1.64 9.42 8.69
CA GLU A 45 2.37 10.55 9.28
C GLU A 45 3.26 11.24 8.22
N ASN A 46 3.90 10.43 7.36
CA ASN A 46 4.71 10.85 6.22
C ASN A 46 3.91 11.29 4.98
N LYS A 47 2.58 11.47 5.10
CA LYS A 47 1.68 11.98 4.05
C LYS A 47 1.54 11.08 2.81
N ALA A 48 1.70 9.77 2.96
CA ALA A 48 1.28 8.84 1.91
C ALA A 48 -0.22 9.01 1.63
N GLU A 49 -0.59 9.05 0.35
CA GLU A 49 -1.98 9.23 -0.10
C GLU A 49 -2.74 7.90 -0.18
N ALA A 50 -2.01 6.79 -0.34
CA ALA A 50 -2.55 5.45 -0.29
C ALA A 50 -1.58 4.48 0.36
N ILE A 51 -2.13 3.39 0.88
CA ILE A 51 -1.37 2.30 1.47
C ILE A 51 -1.58 1.06 0.61
N TRP A 52 -0.50 0.47 0.13
CA TRP A 52 -0.52 -0.82 -0.54
C TRP A 52 -0.12 -1.90 0.46
N ILE A 53 -0.97 -2.91 0.66
CA ILE A 53 -0.76 -4.02 1.60
C ILE A 53 -0.92 -5.37 0.89
N THR A 54 -0.48 -6.45 1.54
CA THR A 54 -0.67 -7.82 1.09
C THR A 54 -1.55 -8.58 2.08
N VAL A 55 -2.61 -9.22 1.58
CA VAL A 55 -3.56 -9.99 2.38
C VAL A 55 -3.38 -11.48 2.11
N GLN A 56 -3.35 -12.26 3.18
CA GLN A 56 -3.48 -13.73 3.16
C GLN A 56 -4.63 -14.15 4.07
N LEU A 57 -5.03 -15.42 4.00
CA LEU A 57 -6.05 -16.00 4.88
C LEU A 57 -5.41 -16.92 5.91
N SER A 58 -5.79 -16.75 7.18
CA SER A 58 -5.51 -17.71 8.25
C SER A 58 -6.22 -19.04 8.03
N GLN A 59 -5.90 -20.05 8.84
CA GLN A 59 -6.56 -21.35 8.84
C GLN A 59 -8.09 -21.25 9.00
N ASP A 60 -8.54 -20.32 9.84
CA ASP A 60 -9.96 -20.04 10.13
C ASP A 60 -10.58 -18.98 9.18
N GLY A 61 -9.91 -18.66 8.07
CA GLY A 61 -10.46 -17.82 6.99
C GLY A 61 -10.47 -16.33 7.27
N VAL A 62 -9.78 -15.88 8.31
CA VAL A 62 -9.66 -14.46 8.66
C VAL A 62 -8.56 -13.81 7.82
N PRO A 63 -8.83 -12.67 7.16
CA PRO A 63 -7.81 -11.90 6.46
C PRO A 63 -6.74 -11.36 7.42
N VAL A 64 -5.47 -11.58 7.08
CA VAL A 64 -4.31 -11.07 7.81
C VAL A 64 -3.34 -10.38 6.86
N LEU A 65 -2.55 -9.43 7.37
CA LEU A 65 -1.56 -8.70 6.58
C LEU A 65 -0.20 -9.40 6.68
N TYR A 66 0.18 -10.11 5.62
CA TYR A 66 1.48 -10.77 5.52
C TYR A 66 1.79 -11.09 4.06
N ARG A 67 3.02 -10.85 3.61
CA ARG A 67 3.42 -11.10 2.22
C ARG A 67 4.17 -12.41 2.02
N PRO A 68 5.23 -12.75 2.79
CA PRO A 68 5.97 -13.98 2.54
C PRO A 68 5.08 -15.23 2.59
N ASN A 69 5.50 -16.28 1.91
CA ASN A 69 4.83 -17.57 1.97
C ASN A 69 5.12 -18.31 3.29
N ASP A 70 6.24 -17.99 3.95
CA ASP A 70 6.65 -18.59 5.23
C ASP A 70 6.85 -17.50 6.29
N LEU A 71 6.35 -17.78 7.50
CA LEU A 71 6.45 -16.92 8.68
C LEU A 71 7.91 -16.62 9.06
N SER A 72 8.85 -17.51 8.77
CA SER A 72 10.27 -17.36 9.14
C SER A 72 10.98 -16.19 8.47
N ALA A 73 10.38 -15.63 7.41
CA ALA A 73 10.97 -14.52 6.69
C ALA A 73 10.93 -13.20 7.46
N LEU A 74 9.90 -12.98 8.30
CA LEU A 74 9.62 -11.69 8.95
C LEU A 74 9.01 -11.84 10.35
N THR A 75 9.02 -13.04 10.92
CA THR A 75 8.50 -13.28 12.28
C THR A 75 9.39 -14.22 13.06
N ASP A 76 9.09 -14.42 14.34
CA ASP A 76 9.70 -15.41 15.23
C ASP A 76 9.18 -16.85 15.05
N HIS A 77 8.30 -17.10 14.08
CA HIS A 77 7.66 -18.39 13.82
C HIS A 77 7.99 -18.96 12.44
N MET A 78 7.68 -20.23 12.20
CA MET A 78 7.89 -20.91 10.90
C MET A 78 6.59 -21.49 10.35
N GLY A 79 6.50 -21.63 9.03
CA GLY A 79 5.37 -22.23 8.34
C GLY A 79 4.46 -21.23 7.64
N LYS A 80 3.42 -21.73 6.99
CA LYS A 80 2.49 -20.91 6.19
C LYS A 80 1.44 -20.24 7.08
N ILE A 81 1.00 -19.04 6.68
CA ILE A 81 -0.12 -18.33 7.33
C ILE A 81 -1.37 -19.21 7.45
N SER A 82 -1.70 -19.96 6.39
CA SER A 82 -2.89 -20.83 6.33
C SER A 82 -2.84 -22.04 7.29
N SER A 83 -1.72 -22.25 7.98
CA SER A 83 -1.57 -23.34 8.96
C SER A 83 -2.00 -22.94 10.38
N PHE A 84 -2.23 -21.64 10.64
CA PHE A 84 -2.52 -21.10 11.97
C PHE A 84 -3.83 -20.31 11.96
N SER A 85 -4.59 -20.39 13.06
CA SER A 85 -5.74 -19.53 13.30
C SER A 85 -5.32 -18.06 13.47
N ALA A 86 -6.25 -17.13 13.26
CA ALA A 86 -6.00 -15.71 13.49
C ALA A 86 -5.54 -15.42 14.93
N ALA A 87 -6.10 -16.15 15.90
CA ALA A 87 -5.74 -16.03 17.31
C ALA A 87 -4.32 -16.51 17.61
N GLU A 88 -3.83 -17.53 16.91
CA GLU A 88 -2.42 -17.97 16.97
C GLU A 88 -1.49 -16.96 16.32
N LEU A 89 -1.83 -16.49 15.10
CA LEU A 89 -1.05 -15.49 14.37
C LEU A 89 -0.89 -14.18 15.14
N THR A 90 -1.92 -13.76 15.89
CA THR A 90 -1.90 -12.53 16.72
C THR A 90 -0.83 -12.56 17.82
N ARG A 91 -0.35 -13.75 18.21
CA ARG A 91 0.67 -13.89 19.26
C ARG A 91 2.11 -13.85 18.74
N MET A 92 2.30 -13.82 17.42
CA MET A 92 3.61 -13.83 16.78
C MET A 92 4.17 -12.41 16.67
N ASP A 93 5.49 -12.28 16.75
CA ASP A 93 6.19 -11.01 16.59
C ASP A 93 6.63 -10.85 15.14
N ALA A 94 6.19 -9.78 14.46
CA ALA A 94 6.51 -9.49 13.06
C ALA A 94 7.53 -8.35 12.87
N GLY A 95 8.24 -7.99 13.95
CA GLY A 95 9.23 -6.90 14.01
C GLY A 95 8.96 -5.90 15.11
#